data_AF-A0A2A6BAA8-F1
#
_entry.id   AF-A0A2A6BAA8-F1
#
_cell.length_a   1.000
_cell.length_b   1.000
_cell.length_c   1.000
_cell.angle_alpha   90.00
_cell.angle_beta   90.00
_cell.angle_gamma   90.00
#
_symmetry.space_group_name_H-M   'P 1'
#
loop_
_entity.id
_entity.type
_entity.pdbx_description
1 polymer ?
#
loop_
_entity_poly.entity_id
_entity_poly.type
_entity_poly.pdbx_seq_one_letter_code
_entity_poly.pdbx_strand_id
1 'polypeptide(L)'
;MLTFLLLAPLLHTVSSQLAAVYSPVAQSNECGIWSSWGPCVWPDRKGKVSYLNQLTPTCKQHWFYVFVKRYEPALDNFYNYMGSILKSKKACGMCSYKQSCGFGGPKKCHASPFTVKGGRSVMPFFVSERVCAADDLDGHSQVAACEVDYERTLKNGAECKLWPAPDVDLSSIEPPFREQVNRLQWYSCLPKTKRVKHRDGRITREKVCRCCCFPFKPNPKTWKCEHIAGQPPAPGQEFIPELAEAEQ
;
A
#
# COMPACT_ATOMS: atom_id res chain seq x y z
N MET A 1 -2.24 1.37 50.98
CA MET A 1 -2.49 2.06 49.69
C MET A 1 -1.85 1.22 48.60
N LEU A 2 -2.66 0.53 47.78
CA LEU A 2 -2.20 -0.32 46.68
C LEU A 2 -2.32 0.49 45.39
N THR A 3 -1.20 0.98 44.87
CA THR A 3 -1.17 1.75 43.63
C THR A 3 -1.19 0.77 42.44
N PHE A 4 -2.36 0.56 41.85
CA PHE A 4 -2.51 -0.18 40.59
C PHE A 4 -1.85 0.65 39.48
N LEU A 5 -0.65 0.26 39.05
CA LEU A 5 -0.05 0.71 37.79
C LEU A 5 -0.81 0.05 36.64
N LEU A 6 -1.80 0.76 36.10
CA LEU A 6 -2.42 0.48 34.81
C LEU A 6 -1.35 0.66 33.71
N LEU A 7 -0.63 -0.41 33.39
CA LEU A 7 0.10 -0.52 32.13
C LEU A 7 -0.94 -0.60 31.00
N ALA A 8 -1.30 0.56 30.46
CA ALA A 8 -2.02 0.62 29.21
C ALA A 8 -1.12 0.01 28.11
N PRO A 9 -1.57 -1.02 27.37
CA PRO A 9 -0.80 -1.52 26.25
C PRO A 9 -0.73 -0.41 25.20
N LEU A 10 0.49 0.09 24.93
CA LEU A 10 0.78 0.91 23.76
C LEU A 10 0.44 0.06 22.53
N LEU A 11 -0.76 0.30 21.99
CA LEU A 11 -1.19 -0.22 20.70
C LEU A 11 -0.28 0.37 19.62
N HIS A 12 0.80 -0.34 19.29
CA HIS A 12 1.67 0.03 18.19
C HIS A 12 0.92 -0.25 16.89
N THR A 13 0.39 0.81 16.28
CA THR A 13 -0.14 0.76 14.92
C THR A 13 1.03 0.68 13.94
N VAL A 14 1.06 -0.34 13.10
CA VAL A 14 2.09 -0.49 12.07
C VAL A 14 1.61 0.22 10.81
N SER A 15 2.38 1.21 10.38
CA SER A 15 2.13 1.97 9.16
C SER A 15 2.81 1.28 7.98
N SER A 16 2.13 1.08 6.84
CA SER A 16 2.60 0.09 5.86
C SER A 16 2.37 0.40 4.38
N GLN A 17 3.40 0.10 3.58
CA GLN A 17 3.38 -0.40 2.18
C GLN A 17 4.02 -1.81 2.20
N LEU A 18 3.60 -2.77 1.35
CA LEU A 18 3.71 -4.23 1.65
C LEU A 18 5.12 -4.73 1.99
N ALA A 19 6.18 -4.28 1.30
CA ALA A 19 7.56 -4.60 1.66
C ALA A 19 8.22 -3.51 2.53
N ALA A 20 7.82 -2.25 2.38
CA ALA A 20 8.30 -1.14 3.20
C ALA A 20 7.97 -1.31 4.70
N VAL A 21 6.98 -2.14 5.05
CA VAL A 21 6.69 -2.57 6.44
C VAL A 21 7.91 -3.20 7.08
N TYR A 22 8.69 -3.95 6.29
CA TYR A 22 9.68 -4.87 6.80
C TYR A 22 11.10 -4.32 6.73
N SER A 23 11.43 -3.51 5.72
CA SER A 23 12.70 -2.78 5.66
C SER A 23 12.71 -1.82 4.46
N PRO A 24 13.09 -0.54 4.63
CA PRO A 24 13.43 0.32 3.50
C PRO A 24 14.76 -0.16 2.91
N VAL A 25 14.71 -1.07 1.94
CA VAL A 25 15.92 -1.56 1.26
C VAL A 25 16.06 -0.78 -0.05
N ALA A 26 17.01 0.15 -0.09
CA ALA A 26 17.51 0.69 -1.34
C ALA A 26 18.32 -0.39 -2.08
N GLN A 27 18.38 -0.29 -3.42
CA GLN A 27 19.21 -1.21 -4.20
C GLN A 27 20.67 -1.14 -3.70
N SER A 28 21.19 -2.26 -3.18
CA SER A 28 22.52 -2.34 -2.60
C SER A 28 23.46 -3.19 -3.44
N ASN A 29 24.76 -2.92 -3.35
CA ASN A 29 25.82 -3.73 -3.95
C ASN A 29 26.06 -5.06 -3.22
N GLU A 30 25.35 -5.32 -2.12
CA GLU A 30 25.39 -6.59 -1.41
C GLU A 30 24.64 -7.71 -2.16
N CYS A 31 23.73 -7.31 -3.05
CA CYS A 31 23.12 -8.19 -4.04
C CYS A 31 23.96 -8.21 -5.31
N GLY A 32 24.01 -9.36 -5.98
CA GLY A 32 24.78 -9.50 -7.21
C GLY A 32 24.15 -8.71 -8.36
N ILE A 33 22.82 -8.78 -8.47
CA ILE A 33 22.03 -8.01 -9.42
C ILE A 33 20.72 -7.56 -8.78
N TRP A 34 20.10 -6.55 -9.36
CA TRP A 34 18.71 -6.17 -9.08
C TRP A 34 17.88 -6.31 -10.36
N SER A 35 16.63 -6.73 -10.22
CA SER A 35 15.72 -6.70 -11.36
C SER A 35 15.48 -5.26 -11.82
N SER A 36 15.08 -5.08 -13.08
CA SER A 36 14.44 -3.83 -13.49
C SER A 36 13.23 -3.56 -12.59
N TRP A 37 12.84 -2.27 -12.51
CA TRP A 37 11.57 -1.90 -11.90
C TRP A 37 10.43 -2.56 -12.67
N GLY A 38 9.53 -3.23 -11.96
CA GLY A 38 8.32 -3.82 -12.52
C GLY A 38 7.27 -2.77 -12.89
N PRO A 39 6.12 -3.21 -13.43
CA PRO A 39 4.99 -2.32 -13.65
C PRO A 39 4.46 -1.81 -12.30
N CYS A 40 3.73 -0.69 -12.37
CA CYS A 40 3.01 -0.16 -11.22
C CYS A 40 1.87 -1.07 -10.82
N VAL A 41 1.95 -1.59 -9.59
CA VAL A 41 0.89 -2.41 -9.03
C VAL A 41 -0.34 -1.55 -8.76
N TRP A 42 -1.48 -2.02 -9.25
CA TRP A 42 -2.77 -1.36 -9.05
C TRP A 42 -3.93 -2.37 -9.05
N PRO A 43 -5.02 -2.13 -8.31
CA PRO A 43 -6.24 -2.94 -8.44
C PRO A 43 -6.85 -2.83 -9.84
N ASP A 44 -6.65 -3.87 -10.65
CA ASP A 44 -7.26 -3.98 -11.98
C ASP A 44 -8.72 -4.48 -11.88
N ARG A 45 -9.62 -3.78 -12.57
CA ARG A 45 -11.05 -4.12 -12.67
C ARG A 45 -11.39 -4.96 -13.89
N LYS A 46 -10.58 -4.90 -14.95
CA LYS A 46 -10.94 -5.42 -16.28
C LYS A 46 -10.31 -6.78 -16.59
N GLY A 47 -9.17 -7.11 -15.99
CA GLY A 47 -8.46 -8.37 -16.21
C GLY A 47 -8.31 -9.28 -14.99
N LYS A 48 -8.71 -8.84 -13.78
CA LYS A 48 -8.47 -9.55 -12.51
C LYS A 48 -7.04 -10.10 -12.41
N VAL A 49 -6.05 -9.29 -12.79
CA VAL A 49 -4.65 -9.70 -12.65
C VAL A 49 -4.31 -9.72 -11.16
N SER A 50 -4.03 -10.91 -10.63
CA SER A 50 -3.64 -11.09 -9.21
C SER A 50 -2.43 -10.23 -8.86
N TYR A 51 -2.29 -9.86 -7.59
CA TYR A 51 -1.17 -9.03 -7.13
C TYR A 51 0.18 -9.61 -7.56
N LEU A 52 0.38 -10.92 -7.34
CA LEU A 52 1.63 -11.60 -7.67
C LEU A 52 1.89 -11.64 -9.17
N ASN A 53 0.85 -11.68 -10.00
CA ASN A 53 1.00 -11.71 -11.45
C ASN A 53 1.49 -10.37 -12.02
N GLN A 54 1.31 -9.27 -11.30
CA GLN A 54 1.83 -7.95 -11.67
C GLN A 54 3.34 -7.82 -11.43
N LEU A 55 3.95 -8.71 -10.65
CA LEU A 55 5.38 -8.66 -10.34
C LEU A 55 6.26 -9.12 -11.52
N THR A 56 7.51 -8.65 -11.53
CA THR A 56 8.52 -9.12 -12.50
C THR A 56 8.84 -10.61 -12.30
N PRO A 57 9.31 -11.32 -13.34
CA PRO A 57 9.71 -12.73 -13.21
C PRO A 57 10.75 -12.96 -12.09
N THR A 58 11.74 -12.07 -11.95
CA THR A 58 12.74 -12.14 -10.88
C THR A 58 12.10 -11.98 -9.50
N CYS A 59 11.18 -11.03 -9.33
CA CYS A 59 10.46 -10.86 -8.07
C CYS A 59 9.58 -12.07 -7.75
N LYS A 60 8.90 -12.67 -8.74
CA LYS A 60 8.09 -13.88 -8.53
C LYS A 60 8.89 -15.07 -8.00
N GLN A 61 10.19 -15.15 -8.31
CA GLN A 61 11.11 -16.19 -7.83
C GLN A 61 11.81 -15.81 -6.52
N HIS A 62 11.69 -14.56 -6.09
CA HIS A 62 12.32 -14.06 -4.88
C HIS A 62 11.66 -14.65 -3.62
N TRP A 63 12.45 -15.09 -2.64
CA TRP A 63 11.93 -15.82 -1.47
C TRP A 63 10.78 -15.09 -0.74
N PHE A 64 10.84 -13.75 -0.64
CA PHE A 64 9.76 -12.95 -0.06
C PHE A 64 8.42 -13.22 -0.74
N TYR A 65 8.38 -13.14 -2.07
CA TYR A 65 7.14 -13.34 -2.82
C TYR A 65 6.76 -14.81 -2.93
N VAL A 66 7.74 -15.73 -2.95
CA VAL A 66 7.47 -17.17 -2.80
C VAL A 66 6.81 -17.46 -1.46
N PHE A 67 7.25 -16.81 -0.38
CA PHE A 67 6.64 -16.92 0.94
C PHE A 67 5.23 -16.29 0.95
N VAL A 68 5.09 -15.07 0.43
CA VAL A 68 3.80 -14.36 0.32
C VAL A 68 2.79 -15.12 -0.54
N LYS A 69 3.23 -15.93 -1.51
CA LYS A 69 2.36 -16.75 -2.36
C LYS A 69 1.38 -17.64 -1.60
N ARG A 70 1.74 -18.10 -0.40
CA ARG A 70 0.80 -18.87 0.44
C ARG A 70 -0.45 -18.09 0.87
N TYR A 71 -0.38 -16.76 0.82
CA TYR A 71 -1.44 -15.82 1.14
C TYR A 71 -2.06 -15.16 -0.09
N GLU A 72 -1.78 -15.68 -1.30
CA GLU A 72 -2.33 -15.16 -2.56
C GLU A 72 -3.86 -15.00 -2.51
N PRO A 73 -4.66 -15.94 -1.96
CA PRO A 73 -6.11 -15.75 -1.88
C PRO A 73 -6.53 -14.52 -1.07
N ALA A 74 -5.91 -14.27 0.09
CA ALA A 74 -6.21 -13.10 0.91
C ALA A 74 -5.78 -11.79 0.22
N LEU A 75 -4.63 -11.80 -0.46
CA LEU A 75 -4.16 -10.65 -1.24
C LEU A 75 -5.10 -10.35 -2.41
N ASP A 76 -5.54 -11.37 -3.14
CA ASP A 76 -6.47 -11.19 -4.25
C ASP A 76 -7.83 -10.71 -3.77
N ASN A 77 -8.34 -11.23 -2.64
CA ASN A 77 -9.56 -10.73 -2.01
C ASN A 77 -9.42 -9.23 -1.65
N PHE A 78 -8.29 -8.84 -1.08
CA PHE A 78 -8.00 -7.44 -0.76
C PHE A 78 -7.96 -6.56 -2.01
N TYR A 79 -7.22 -6.96 -3.05
CA TYR A 79 -7.13 -6.19 -4.30
C TYR A 79 -8.48 -6.13 -5.04
N ASN A 80 -9.26 -7.20 -5.02
CA ASN A 80 -10.62 -7.22 -5.55
C ASN A 80 -11.53 -6.24 -4.80
N TYR A 81 -11.47 -6.24 -3.46
CA TYR A 81 -12.20 -5.29 -2.63
C TYR A 81 -11.83 -3.84 -2.97
N MET A 82 -10.54 -3.52 -2.99
CA MET A 82 -10.03 -2.18 -3.34
C MET A 82 -10.47 -1.77 -4.74
N GLY A 83 -10.35 -2.68 -5.70
CA GLY A 83 -10.83 -2.51 -7.06
C GLY A 83 -12.34 -2.25 -7.13
N SER A 84 -13.13 -2.82 -6.22
CA SER A 84 -14.59 -2.66 -6.20
C SER A 84 -15.09 -1.34 -5.60
N ILE A 85 -14.33 -0.75 -4.66
CA ILE A 85 -14.75 0.47 -3.93
C ILE A 85 -14.21 1.76 -4.54
N LEU A 86 -13.11 1.70 -5.29
CA LEU A 86 -12.57 2.88 -5.98
C LEU A 86 -13.64 3.46 -6.95
N LYS A 87 -13.57 4.74 -7.28
CA LYS A 87 -14.39 5.32 -8.37
C LYS A 87 -13.59 5.51 -9.65
N SER A 88 -12.30 5.81 -9.50
CA SER A 88 -11.36 5.90 -10.63
C SER A 88 -10.85 4.53 -11.06
N LYS A 89 -10.50 4.42 -12.34
CA LYS A 89 -9.71 3.29 -12.87
C LYS A 89 -8.21 3.58 -12.88
N LYS A 90 -7.82 4.86 -12.83
CA LYS A 90 -6.43 5.30 -12.82
C LYS A 90 -5.86 5.28 -11.40
N ALA A 91 -4.56 5.05 -11.28
CA ALA A 91 -3.81 5.14 -10.03
C ALA A 91 -4.04 6.49 -9.33
N CYS A 92 -4.16 6.47 -8.02
CA CYS A 92 -4.42 7.66 -7.21
C CYS A 92 -3.94 7.44 -5.78
N GLY A 93 -4.01 8.47 -4.96
CA GLY A 93 -3.82 8.34 -3.52
C GLY A 93 -2.38 8.05 -3.11
N MET A 94 -1.38 8.18 -4.01
CA MET A 94 -0.02 7.68 -3.78
C MET A 94 0.02 6.19 -3.43
N CYS A 95 -0.94 5.41 -3.93
CA CYS A 95 -1.16 4.02 -3.58
C CYS A 95 -0.57 3.02 -4.57
N SER A 96 -0.13 3.48 -5.75
CA SER A 96 0.49 2.62 -6.76
C SER A 96 2.00 2.64 -6.62
N TYR A 97 2.60 1.45 -6.59
CA TYR A 97 4.02 1.24 -6.36
C TYR A 97 4.55 0.18 -7.30
N LYS A 98 5.83 0.27 -7.63
CA LYS A 98 6.59 -0.69 -8.42
C LYS A 98 7.70 -1.29 -7.58
N GLN A 99 8.12 -2.50 -7.91
CA GLN A 99 9.11 -3.22 -7.13
C GLN A 99 10.31 -3.64 -7.97
N SER A 100 11.46 -3.73 -7.30
CA SER A 100 12.70 -4.30 -7.80
C SER A 100 13.26 -5.27 -6.75
N CYS A 101 13.72 -6.44 -7.18
CA CYS A 101 14.16 -7.50 -6.27
C CYS A 101 15.63 -7.84 -6.49
N GLY A 102 16.37 -7.96 -5.39
CA GLY A 102 17.79 -8.34 -5.39
C GLY A 102 18.00 -9.84 -5.59
N PHE A 103 19.02 -10.21 -6.36
CA PHE A 103 19.37 -11.60 -6.65
C PHE A 103 20.87 -11.85 -6.47
N GLY A 104 21.23 -13.05 -6.02
CA GLY A 104 22.63 -13.44 -5.78
C GLY A 104 23.38 -12.55 -4.78
N GLY A 105 24.69 -12.39 -5.00
CA GLY A 105 25.59 -11.57 -4.18
C GLY A 105 26.10 -12.25 -2.91
N PRO A 106 27.05 -11.63 -2.19
CA PRO A 106 27.58 -12.14 -0.93
C PRO A 106 26.49 -12.42 0.13
N LYS A 107 25.42 -11.62 0.13
CA LYS A 107 24.29 -11.83 1.02
C LYS A 107 23.30 -12.88 0.52
N LYS A 108 23.37 -13.32 -0.75
CA LYS A 108 22.42 -14.23 -1.42
C LYS A 108 20.98 -13.70 -1.49
N CYS A 109 20.76 -12.42 -1.80
CA CYS A 109 19.52 -11.66 -1.57
C CYS A 109 18.19 -12.40 -1.81
N HIS A 110 18.07 -13.09 -2.94
CA HIS A 110 16.90 -13.92 -3.31
C HIS A 110 16.60 -15.15 -2.45
N ALA A 111 17.57 -15.67 -1.70
CA ALA A 111 17.44 -16.90 -0.95
C ALA A 111 16.78 -16.67 0.42
N SER A 112 16.03 -17.68 0.88
CA SER A 112 15.45 -17.71 2.22
C SER A 112 16.54 -17.52 3.29
N PRO A 113 16.31 -16.70 4.32
CA PRO A 113 17.27 -16.51 5.41
C PRO A 113 17.58 -17.81 6.16
N PHE A 114 16.66 -18.79 6.11
CA PHE A 114 16.81 -20.10 6.75
C PHE A 114 17.73 -21.07 5.98
N THR A 115 18.05 -20.80 4.72
CA THR A 115 18.88 -21.69 3.88
C THR A 115 20.32 -21.21 3.74
N VAL A 116 20.64 -20.03 4.29
CA VAL A 116 22.00 -19.47 4.28
C VAL A 116 22.77 -20.00 5.50
N LYS A 117 23.89 -20.71 5.26
CA LYS A 117 24.78 -21.19 6.34
C LYS A 117 25.21 -20.02 7.23
N GLY A 118 25.07 -20.18 8.55
CA GLY A 118 25.33 -19.12 9.54
C GLY A 118 24.13 -18.20 9.83
N GLY A 119 23.02 -18.33 9.10
CA GLY A 119 21.84 -17.48 9.21
C GLY A 119 22.08 -16.04 8.73
N ARG A 120 20.98 -15.33 8.41
CA ARG A 120 21.01 -13.86 8.37
C ARG A 120 20.47 -13.34 9.70
N SER A 121 21.28 -12.62 10.47
CA SER A 121 20.89 -12.11 11.80
C SER A 121 19.79 -11.03 11.76
N VAL A 122 19.58 -10.39 10.60
CA VAL A 122 18.49 -9.42 10.36
C VAL A 122 18.02 -9.61 8.92
N MET A 123 16.72 -9.64 8.68
CA MET A 123 16.08 -9.78 7.36
C MET A 123 15.81 -8.40 6.74
N PRO A 124 16.70 -7.81 5.92
CA PRO A 124 16.20 -7.11 4.77
C PRO A 124 15.75 -8.17 3.77
N PHE A 125 14.50 -8.06 3.33
CA PHE A 125 13.96 -8.92 2.28
C PHE A 125 14.61 -8.62 0.91
N PHE A 126 15.43 -7.58 0.76
CA PHE A 126 16.04 -7.17 -0.51
C PHE A 126 15.00 -6.98 -1.63
N VAL A 127 13.84 -6.47 -1.24
CA VAL A 127 12.78 -6.00 -2.12
C VAL A 127 12.71 -4.49 -1.94
N SER A 128 12.97 -3.77 -3.02
CA SER A 128 12.88 -2.32 -3.07
C SER A 128 11.53 -1.94 -3.67
N GLU A 129 10.80 -1.05 -3.01
CA GLU A 129 9.54 -0.49 -3.51
C GLU A 129 9.78 0.98 -3.85
N ARG A 130 9.06 1.50 -4.85
CA ARG A 130 8.96 2.94 -5.11
C ARG A 130 7.54 3.30 -5.48
N VAL A 131 7.06 4.43 -4.99
CA VAL A 131 5.80 5.02 -5.45
C VAL A 131 5.96 5.41 -6.92
N CYS A 132 4.94 5.13 -7.73
CA CYS A 132 4.98 5.37 -9.16
C CYS A 132 4.86 6.86 -9.51
N ALA A 133 5.75 7.36 -10.36
CA ALA A 133 5.68 8.72 -10.90
C ALA A 133 4.77 8.77 -12.14
N ALA A 134 4.53 9.97 -12.68
CA ALA A 134 3.73 10.14 -13.89
C ALA A 134 4.30 9.35 -15.08
N ASP A 135 5.63 9.29 -15.23
CA ASP A 135 6.31 8.53 -16.28
C ASP A 135 6.07 7.03 -16.19
N ASP A 136 5.78 6.51 -14.99
CA ASP A 136 5.43 5.10 -14.79
C ASP A 136 3.94 4.81 -15.05
N LEU A 137 3.13 5.85 -15.24
CA LEU A 137 1.67 5.82 -15.28
C LEU A 137 1.13 6.48 -16.56
N ASP A 138 1.85 6.35 -17.69
CA ASP A 138 1.48 6.91 -18.99
C ASP A 138 1.19 8.43 -18.94
N GLY A 139 2.00 9.16 -18.17
CA GLY A 139 1.88 10.60 -17.96
C GLY A 139 0.80 11.02 -16.94
N HIS A 140 0.15 10.07 -16.25
CA HIS A 140 -0.89 10.36 -15.26
C HIS A 140 -0.33 10.49 -13.84
N SER A 141 -0.58 11.62 -13.19
CA SER A 141 -0.23 11.82 -11.77
C SER A 141 -1.20 11.11 -10.82
N GLN A 142 -0.67 10.39 -9.83
CA GLN A 142 -1.45 9.75 -8.77
C GLN A 142 -1.54 10.58 -7.46
N VAL A 143 -1.09 11.84 -7.48
CA VAL A 143 -1.05 12.73 -6.30
C VAL A 143 -2.44 13.11 -5.79
N ALA A 144 -3.46 13.09 -6.66
CA ALA A 144 -4.84 13.31 -6.22
C ALA A 144 -5.31 12.16 -5.31
N ALA A 145 -5.91 12.49 -4.17
CA ALA A 145 -6.50 11.49 -3.28
C ALA A 145 -7.56 10.66 -4.03
N CYS A 146 -7.59 9.35 -3.79
CA CYS A 146 -8.56 8.46 -4.42
C CYS A 146 -9.98 8.78 -3.99
N GLU A 147 -10.93 8.84 -4.92
CA GLU A 147 -12.35 8.77 -4.57
C GLU A 147 -12.76 7.30 -4.39
N VAL A 148 -13.30 6.98 -3.22
CA VAL A 148 -13.91 5.68 -2.93
C VAL A 148 -15.38 5.84 -2.59
N ASP A 149 -16.13 4.78 -2.80
CA ASP A 149 -17.57 4.68 -2.55
C ASP A 149 -17.88 4.78 -1.05
N TYR A 150 -18.54 5.86 -0.65
CA TYR A 150 -18.86 6.16 0.74
C TYR A 150 -19.72 5.07 1.38
N GLU A 151 -20.80 4.65 0.72
CA GLU A 151 -21.75 3.66 1.25
C GLU A 151 -21.09 2.30 1.45
N ARG A 152 -20.21 1.89 0.54
CA ARG A 152 -19.44 0.66 0.71
C ARG A 152 -18.47 0.74 1.89
N THR A 153 -17.79 1.86 2.06
CA THR A 153 -16.86 2.02 3.20
C THR A 153 -17.56 2.13 4.55
N LEU A 154 -18.80 2.64 4.59
CA LEU A 154 -19.57 2.74 5.84
C LEU A 154 -19.81 1.37 6.49
N LYS A 155 -19.91 0.31 5.67
CA LYS A 155 -20.04 -1.09 6.13
C LYS A 155 -18.84 -1.59 6.94
N ASN A 156 -17.69 -0.91 6.86
CA ASN A 156 -16.50 -1.26 7.64
C ASN A 156 -16.57 -0.80 9.11
N GLY A 157 -17.69 -0.17 9.51
CA GLY A 157 -18.01 0.16 10.89
C GLY A 157 -17.64 1.57 11.33
N ALA A 158 -17.14 2.43 10.42
CA ALA A 158 -16.93 3.85 10.69
C ALA A 158 -16.91 4.66 9.38
N GLU A 159 -17.12 5.97 9.49
CA GLU A 159 -17.08 6.88 8.35
C GLU A 159 -15.72 6.83 7.65
N CYS A 160 -15.71 6.58 6.34
CA CYS A 160 -14.52 6.51 5.50
C CYS A 160 -13.42 5.54 5.98
N LYS A 161 -13.79 4.55 6.80
CA LYS A 161 -12.88 3.49 7.18
C LYS A 161 -12.70 2.52 6.01
N LEU A 162 -11.48 2.42 5.47
CA LEU A 162 -11.19 1.52 4.35
C LEU A 162 -10.78 0.11 4.79
N TRP A 163 -10.17 0.02 5.97
CA TRP A 163 -9.58 -1.20 6.52
C TRP A 163 -9.72 -1.22 8.05
N PRO A 164 -9.91 -2.38 8.69
CA PRO A 164 -10.30 -3.67 8.11
C PRO A 164 -11.69 -3.63 7.47
N ALA A 165 -11.90 -4.50 6.48
CA ALA A 165 -13.14 -4.61 5.72
C ALA A 165 -13.74 -6.02 5.86
N PRO A 166 -15.00 -6.18 6.30
CA PRO A 166 -15.63 -7.50 6.46
C PRO A 166 -15.71 -8.32 5.17
N ASP A 167 -15.77 -7.64 4.02
CA ASP A 167 -15.85 -8.27 2.69
C ASP A 167 -14.49 -8.82 2.20
N VAL A 168 -13.40 -8.63 2.95
CA VAL A 168 -12.08 -9.17 2.62
C VAL A 168 -11.85 -10.46 3.41
N ASP A 169 -11.93 -11.60 2.73
CA ASP A 169 -11.68 -12.90 3.35
C ASP A 169 -10.18 -13.14 3.57
N LEU A 170 -9.79 -13.22 4.85
CA LEU A 170 -8.45 -13.53 5.34
C LEU A 170 -8.31 -14.96 5.87
N SER A 171 -9.23 -15.87 5.54
CA SER A 171 -9.25 -17.26 6.02
C SER A 171 -7.95 -18.03 5.69
N SER A 172 -7.28 -17.68 4.60
CA SER A 172 -5.98 -18.25 4.21
C SER A 172 -4.79 -17.78 5.07
N ILE A 173 -4.97 -16.75 5.90
CA ILE A 173 -3.97 -16.27 6.85
C ILE A 173 -4.19 -16.98 8.19
N GLU A 174 -3.13 -17.35 8.91
CA GLU A 174 -3.27 -17.98 10.22
C GLU A 174 -3.82 -16.99 11.27
N PRO A 175 -4.66 -17.42 12.23
CA PRO A 175 -5.37 -16.51 13.15
C PRO A 175 -4.49 -15.47 13.88
N PRO A 176 -3.29 -15.82 14.40
CA PRO A 176 -2.42 -14.83 15.04
C PRO A 176 -1.95 -13.71 14.09
N PHE A 177 -1.74 -14.02 12.82
CA PHE A 177 -1.33 -13.03 11.82
C PHE A 177 -2.51 -12.18 11.32
N ARG A 178 -3.75 -12.71 11.33
CA ARG A 178 -4.94 -11.94 10.94
C ARG A 178 -5.13 -10.69 11.80
N GLU A 179 -4.89 -10.80 13.10
CA GLU A 179 -5.00 -9.66 14.01
C GLU A 179 -3.98 -8.57 13.66
N GLN A 180 -2.75 -8.97 13.33
CA GLN A 180 -1.71 -8.04 12.89
C GLN A 180 -2.10 -7.37 11.57
N VAL A 181 -2.58 -8.14 10.59
CA VAL A 181 -3.02 -7.63 9.29
C VAL A 181 -4.18 -6.64 9.44
N ASN A 182 -5.16 -6.92 10.31
CA ASN A 182 -6.27 -6.02 10.59
C ASN A 182 -5.85 -4.69 11.27
N ARG A 183 -4.69 -4.65 11.93
CA ARG A 183 -4.17 -3.45 12.60
C ARG A 183 -3.32 -2.56 11.71
N LEU A 184 -3.04 -2.97 10.48
CA LEU A 184 -2.22 -2.23 9.54
C LEU A 184 -2.90 -0.92 9.12
N GLN A 185 -2.18 0.18 9.23
CA GLN A 185 -2.62 1.50 8.79
C GLN A 185 -2.13 1.77 7.36
N TRP A 186 -2.83 1.18 6.41
CA TRP A 186 -2.53 1.32 4.98
C TRP A 186 -2.98 2.67 4.39
N TYR A 187 -4.02 3.28 4.95
CA TYR A 187 -4.72 4.40 4.34
C TYR A 187 -5.12 5.47 5.36
N SER A 188 -5.13 6.71 4.92
CA SER A 188 -5.80 7.83 5.58
C SER A 188 -6.91 8.35 4.67
N CYS A 189 -8.12 8.49 5.20
CA CYS A 189 -9.29 8.88 4.43
C CYS A 189 -10.08 9.99 5.11
N LEU A 190 -10.63 10.91 4.32
CA LEU A 190 -11.49 12.00 4.77
C LEU A 190 -12.79 12.04 3.95
N PRO A 191 -13.95 12.32 4.58
CA PRO A 191 -15.22 12.48 3.85
C PRO A 191 -15.22 13.79 3.04
N LYS A 192 -15.82 13.73 1.85
CA LYS A 192 -16.06 14.88 0.97
C LYS A 192 -17.47 14.83 0.43
N THR A 193 -18.20 15.94 0.58
CA THR A 193 -19.48 16.15 -0.11
C THR A 193 -19.24 16.93 -1.39
N LYS A 194 -19.59 16.36 -2.55
CA LYS A 194 -19.47 17.01 -3.86
C LYS A 194 -20.85 17.22 -4.50
N ARG A 195 -20.97 18.28 -5.31
CA ARG A 195 -22.15 18.52 -6.13
C ARG A 195 -21.98 17.79 -7.46
N VAL A 196 -22.96 16.97 -7.81
CA VAL A 196 -22.98 16.24 -9.09
C VAL A 196 -24.12 16.78 -9.92
N LYS A 197 -23.80 17.29 -11.11
CA LYS A 197 -24.78 17.69 -12.11
C LYS A 197 -25.10 16.48 -12.99
N HIS A 198 -26.35 16.06 -12.96
CA HIS A 198 -26.87 14.97 -13.79
C HIS A 198 -27.17 15.46 -15.21
N ARG A 199 -27.35 14.53 -16.15
CA ARG A 199 -27.67 14.85 -17.56
C ARG A 199 -28.99 15.60 -17.70
N ASP A 200 -29.93 15.40 -16.78
CA ASP A 200 -31.24 16.08 -16.71
C ASP A 200 -31.15 17.49 -16.08
N GLY A 201 -29.94 17.96 -15.74
CA GLY A 201 -29.71 19.27 -15.13
C GLY A 201 -29.88 19.30 -13.61
N ARG A 202 -30.35 18.21 -12.97
CA ARG A 202 -30.47 18.14 -11.50
C ARG A 202 -29.09 18.16 -10.85
N ILE A 203 -28.99 18.87 -9.73
CA ILE A 203 -27.77 18.90 -8.91
C ILE A 203 -28.05 18.13 -7.63
N THR A 204 -27.38 17.01 -7.43
CA THR A 204 -27.43 16.26 -6.17
C THR A 204 -26.15 16.46 -5.38
N ARG A 205 -26.23 16.25 -4.06
CA ARG A 205 -25.05 16.14 -3.20
C ARG A 205 -24.71 14.67 -3.08
N GLU A 206 -23.48 14.31 -3.45
CA GLU A 206 -22.93 12.97 -3.31
C GLU A 206 -21.82 13.03 -2.27
N LYS A 207 -21.83 12.08 -1.33
CA LYS A 207 -20.74 11.91 -0.37
C LYS A 207 -19.76 10.85 -0.89
N VAL A 208 -18.47 11.16 -0.81
CA VAL A 208 -17.37 10.26 -1.19
C VAL A 208 -16.32 10.29 -0.10
N CYS A 209 -15.49 9.25 -0.03
CA CYS A 209 -14.29 9.29 0.80
C CYS A 209 -13.08 9.55 -0.09
N ARG A 210 -12.20 10.44 0.36
CA ARG A 210 -10.95 10.80 -0.29
C ARG A 210 -9.82 10.14 0.48
N CYS A 211 -9.08 9.23 -0.14
CA CYS A 211 -8.10 8.39 0.53
C CYS A 211 -6.69 8.54 -0.07
N CYS A 212 -5.69 8.48 0.80
CA CYS A 212 -4.27 8.39 0.44
C CYS A 212 -3.65 7.20 1.16
N CYS A 213 -2.66 6.55 0.54
CA CYS A 213 -1.87 5.50 1.17
C CYS A 213 -0.83 6.10 2.10
N PHE A 214 -0.54 5.38 3.18
CA PHE A 214 0.57 5.74 4.05
C PHE A 214 1.90 5.84 3.24
N PRO A 215 2.78 6.82 3.53
CA PRO A 215 2.77 7.82 4.60
C PRO A 215 2.04 9.13 4.26
N PHE A 216 1.08 9.11 3.34
CA PHE A 216 0.35 10.30 2.93
C PHE A 216 -1.05 10.38 3.53
N LYS A 217 -1.57 11.60 3.66
CA LYS A 217 -2.96 11.89 4.03
C LYS A 217 -3.61 12.88 3.06
N PRO A 218 -4.94 12.84 2.88
CA PRO A 218 -5.63 13.81 2.06
C PRO A 218 -5.60 15.20 2.71
N ASN A 219 -5.30 16.23 1.93
CA ASN A 219 -5.54 17.61 2.33
C ASN A 219 -7.03 17.96 2.10
N PRO A 220 -7.77 18.45 3.11
CA PRO A 220 -9.21 18.71 2.98
C PRO A 220 -9.56 19.91 2.08
N LYS A 221 -8.59 20.77 1.75
CA LYS A 221 -8.77 21.92 0.84
C LYS A 221 -8.49 21.52 -0.61
N THR A 222 -7.33 20.91 -0.86
CA THR A 222 -6.86 20.58 -2.22
C THR A 222 -7.29 19.20 -2.68
N TRP A 223 -7.56 18.28 -1.76
CA TRP A 223 -7.81 16.85 -2.00
C TRP A 223 -6.67 16.14 -2.74
N LYS A 224 -5.47 16.70 -2.66
CA LYS A 224 -4.20 16.05 -2.98
C LYS A 224 -3.68 15.31 -1.74
N CYS A 225 -2.80 14.34 -1.97
CA CYS A 225 -2.10 13.63 -0.92
C CYS A 225 -0.87 14.43 -0.49
N GLU A 226 -0.74 14.63 0.82
CA GLU A 226 0.39 15.32 1.45
C GLU A 226 1.05 14.37 2.43
N HIS A 227 2.37 14.49 2.55
CA HIS A 227 3.13 13.67 3.46
C HIS A 227 2.72 13.95 4.92
N ILE A 228 2.62 12.89 5.73
CA ILE A 228 2.28 13.02 7.14
C ILE A 228 3.54 13.43 7.90
N ALA A 229 3.53 14.62 8.49
CA ALA A 229 4.62 15.13 9.32
C ALA A 229 5.13 14.08 10.34
N GLY A 230 6.44 13.90 10.38
CA GLY A 230 7.12 12.96 11.28
C GLY A 230 7.17 11.50 10.79
N GLN A 231 6.54 11.18 9.66
CA GLN A 231 6.64 9.85 9.05
C GLN A 231 7.89 9.73 8.16
N PRO A 232 8.40 8.51 7.91
CA PRO A 232 9.47 8.33 6.94
C PRO A 232 9.02 8.75 5.53
N PRO A 233 9.93 9.24 4.68
CA PRO A 233 9.64 9.50 3.28
C PRO A 233 9.24 8.20 2.58
N ALA A 234 8.25 8.27 1.68
CA ALA A 234 7.93 7.13 0.83
C ALA A 234 9.03 6.96 -0.21
N PRO A 235 9.61 5.77 -0.40
CA PRO A 235 10.59 5.55 -1.45
C PRO A 235 10.08 5.99 -2.83
N GLY A 236 10.87 6.77 -3.56
CA GLY A 236 10.51 7.28 -4.89
C GLY A 236 9.63 8.53 -4.88
N GLN A 237 9.25 9.07 -3.72
CA GLN A 237 8.53 10.35 -3.64
C GLN A 237 9.37 11.51 -4.19
N GLU A 238 10.69 11.41 -4.14
CA GLU A 238 11.64 12.39 -4.69
C GLU A 238 11.53 12.54 -6.21
N PHE A 239 10.89 11.60 -6.91
CA PHE A 239 10.65 11.66 -8.35
C PHE A 239 9.27 12.24 -8.70
N ILE A 240 8.56 12.82 -7.72
CA ILE A 240 7.20 13.35 -7.88
C ILE A 240 7.25 14.86 -7.63
N PRO A 241 7.40 15.69 -8.69
CA PRO A 241 7.59 17.13 -8.56
C PRO A 241 6.49 17.83 -7.76
N GLU A 242 5.24 17.38 -7.90
CA GLU A 242 4.09 18.01 -7.24
C GLU A 242 4.08 17.83 -5.71
N LEU A 243 4.95 16.97 -5.16
CA LEU A 243 5.16 16.82 -3.72
C LEU A 243 6.31 17.69 -3.21
N ALA A 244 7.28 18.02 -4.05
CA ALA A 244 8.44 18.84 -3.68
C ALA A 244 8.07 20.31 -3.41
N GLU A 245 6.98 20.79 -4.03
CA GLU A 245 6.47 22.16 -3.86
C GLU A 245 5.70 22.38 -2.54
N ALA A 246 5.39 21.31 -1.79
CA ALA A 246 4.60 21.41 -0.56
C ALA A 246 5.45 21.55 0.73
N GLU A 247 6.79 21.48 0.61
CA GLU A 247 7.74 21.58 1.73
C GLU A 247 8.44 22.96 1.84
N GLN A 248 8.00 23.95 1.05
CA GLN A 248 8.43 25.37 1.13
C GLN A 248 7.30 26.26 1.67
#